data_AF-A0A150NNH8-F1
#
_entry.id   AF-A0A150NNH8-F1
#
_cell.length_a   1.000
_cell.length_b   1.000
_cell.length_c   1.000
_cell.angle_alpha   90.00
_cell.angle_beta   90.00
_cell.angle_gamma   90.00
#
_symmetry.space_group_name_H-M   'P 1'
#
loop_
_entity.id
_entity.type
_entity.pdbx_description
1 polymer ?
#
loop_
_entity_poly.entity_id
_entity_poly.type
_entity_poly.pdbx_seq_one_letter_code
_entity_poly.pdbx_strand_id
1 'polypeptide(L)'
;MPKNALILSLLGGMFLSGWLSSFANTYIHDLLGVLFPDSAFLNAFESAIVAPLVEEPLKLLPLVFVLALIPVRKLKSLFLLGIASGLGFQMIEDIGYIRTDLPEGFDFTISRILERIISGIASHWTFSGLAVVGVYLLYRAYKGQKVGKKEGLIFLGLALGTHFLFNSPFVELETELPLAIPVVTAITLYGFYQAYRFVEKHNELMN
;
A
#
# COMPACT_ATOMS: atom_id res chain seq x y z
N MET A 1 12.02 7.09 17.74
CA MET A 1 10.91 6.12 17.66
C MET A 1 11.34 4.83 18.36
N PRO A 2 10.49 4.18 19.16
CA PRO A 2 10.84 2.92 19.81
C PRO A 2 11.04 1.81 18.77
N LYS A 3 12.16 1.09 18.84
CA LYS A 3 12.48 -0.02 17.91
C LYS A 3 11.37 -1.08 17.87
N ASN A 4 10.77 -1.36 19.02
CA ASN A 4 9.70 -2.35 19.15
C ASN A 4 8.45 -1.95 18.34
N ALA A 5 8.16 -0.65 18.21
CA ALA A 5 7.02 -0.19 17.42
C ALA A 5 7.18 -0.53 15.93
N LEU A 6 8.40 -0.34 15.39
CA LEU A 6 8.72 -0.71 14.01
C LEU A 6 8.57 -2.21 13.77
N ILE A 7 9.14 -3.03 14.67
CA ILE A 7 9.09 -4.49 14.55
C ILE A 7 7.65 -4.97 14.60
N LEU A 8 6.86 -4.49 15.56
CA LEU A 8 5.45 -4.85 15.66
C LEU A 8 4.64 -4.39 14.44
N SER A 9 4.95 -3.21 13.88
CA SER A 9 4.30 -2.73 12.66
C SER A 9 4.63 -3.61 11.46
N LEU A 10 5.91 -3.98 11.28
CA LEU A 10 6.36 -4.89 10.23
C LEU A 10 5.72 -6.27 10.35
N LEU A 11 5.76 -6.87 11.54
CA LEU A 11 5.17 -8.18 11.80
C LEU A 11 3.65 -8.15 11.67
N GLY A 12 2.99 -7.08 12.10
CA GLY A 12 1.56 -6.90 11.88
C GLY A 12 1.22 -6.73 10.39
N GLY A 13 2.07 -6.04 9.63
CA GLY A 13 1.98 -5.98 8.16
C GLY A 13 1.99 -7.38 7.53
N MET A 14 2.95 -8.20 7.95
CA MET A 14 3.15 -9.54 7.42
C MET A 14 2.07 -10.54 7.85
N PHE A 15 1.70 -10.57 9.13
CA PHE A 15 0.89 -11.64 9.73
C PHE A 15 -0.56 -11.26 10.02
N LEU A 16 -0.90 -9.96 10.04
CA LEU A 16 -2.28 -9.51 10.19
C LEU A 16 -2.82 -8.98 8.86
N SER A 17 -2.27 -7.89 8.34
CA SER A 17 -2.86 -7.24 7.17
C SER A 17 -2.72 -8.08 5.91
N GLY A 18 -1.54 -8.65 5.64
CA GLY A 18 -1.34 -9.51 4.46
C GLY A 18 -2.31 -10.68 4.37
N TRP A 19 -2.48 -11.43 5.47
CA TRP A 19 -3.42 -12.56 5.50
C TRP A 19 -4.88 -12.13 5.42
N LEU A 20 -5.27 -11.12 6.19
CA LEU A 20 -6.65 -10.61 6.16
C LEU A 20 -7.03 -10.08 4.78
N SER A 21 -6.11 -9.36 4.12
CA SER A 21 -6.30 -8.87 2.77
C SER A 21 -6.42 -10.01 1.76
N SER A 22 -5.57 -11.03 1.86
CA SER A 22 -5.68 -12.20 0.98
C SER A 22 -7.06 -12.85 1.08
N PHE A 23 -7.56 -13.10 2.29
CA PHE A 23 -8.92 -13.63 2.47
C PHE A 23 -9.99 -12.68 1.95
N ALA A 24 -9.90 -11.40 2.28
CA ALA A 24 -10.90 -10.40 1.87
C ALA A 24 -10.97 -10.25 0.35
N ASN A 25 -9.82 -10.19 -0.33
CA ASN A 25 -9.74 -10.14 -1.78
C ASN A 25 -10.37 -11.39 -2.41
N THR A 26 -10.08 -12.60 -1.89
CA THR A 26 -10.70 -13.84 -2.40
C THR A 26 -12.23 -13.84 -2.23
N TYR A 27 -12.74 -13.50 -1.04
CA TYR A 27 -14.19 -13.51 -0.82
C TYR A 27 -14.92 -12.43 -1.64
N ILE A 28 -14.30 -11.26 -1.83
CA ILE A 28 -14.87 -10.21 -2.66
C ILE A 28 -14.85 -10.62 -4.13
N HIS A 29 -13.78 -11.27 -4.60
CA HIS A 29 -13.70 -11.83 -5.94
C HIS A 29 -14.81 -12.85 -6.20
N ASP A 30 -14.96 -13.83 -5.31
CA ASP A 30 -16.00 -14.85 -5.43
C ASP A 30 -17.41 -14.21 -5.44
N LEU A 31 -17.64 -13.23 -4.56
CA LEU A 31 -18.91 -12.51 -4.50
C LEU A 31 -19.21 -11.73 -5.79
N LEU A 32 -18.23 -10.99 -6.30
CA LEU A 32 -18.39 -10.20 -7.52
C LEU A 32 -18.55 -11.10 -8.75
N GLY A 33 -17.86 -12.25 -8.80
CA GLY A 33 -18.04 -13.26 -9.83
C GLY A 33 -19.45 -13.86 -9.84
N VAL A 34 -20.08 -14.02 -8.68
CA VAL A 34 -21.49 -14.47 -8.58
C VAL A 34 -22.47 -13.37 -8.97
N LEU A 35 -22.23 -12.12 -8.55
CA LEU A 35 -23.15 -11.00 -8.79
C LEU A 35 -23.08 -10.46 -10.23
N PHE A 36 -21.91 -10.53 -10.85
CA PHE A 36 -21.60 -9.92 -12.14
C PHE A 36 -20.75 -10.83 -13.06
N PRO A 37 -21.20 -12.06 -13.35
CA PRO A 37 -20.38 -13.08 -14.03
C PRO A 37 -19.87 -12.66 -15.42
N ASP A 38 -20.64 -11.85 -16.16
CA ASP A 38 -20.33 -11.46 -17.53
C ASP A 38 -19.74 -10.03 -17.65
N SER A 39 -19.31 -9.43 -16.53
CA SER A 39 -18.83 -8.05 -16.52
C SER A 39 -17.39 -7.95 -17.02
N ALA A 40 -17.23 -7.60 -18.31
CA ALA A 40 -15.91 -7.32 -18.89
C ALA A 40 -15.15 -6.21 -18.13
N PHE A 41 -15.86 -5.23 -17.57
CA PHE A 41 -15.25 -4.17 -16.76
C PHE A 41 -14.68 -4.71 -15.45
N LEU A 42 -15.44 -5.51 -14.69
CA LEU A 42 -14.95 -6.06 -13.42
C LEU A 42 -13.84 -7.06 -13.66
N ASN A 43 -13.95 -7.92 -14.68
CA ASN A 43 -12.86 -8.83 -15.04
C ASN A 43 -11.53 -8.11 -15.31
N ALA A 44 -11.58 -6.87 -15.81
CA ALA A 44 -10.39 -6.08 -16.07
C ALA A 44 -9.93 -5.21 -14.87
N PHE A 45 -10.86 -4.64 -14.10
CA PHE A 45 -10.54 -3.60 -13.10
C PHE A 45 -10.83 -4.00 -11.66
N GLU A 46 -11.35 -5.20 -11.40
CA GLU A 46 -11.71 -5.63 -10.04
C GLU A 46 -10.50 -5.55 -9.11
N SER A 47 -9.38 -6.19 -9.45
CA SER A 47 -8.15 -6.14 -8.64
C SER A 47 -7.70 -4.70 -8.39
N ALA A 48 -7.74 -3.85 -9.43
CA ALA A 48 -7.38 -2.43 -9.35
C ALA A 48 -8.26 -1.65 -8.36
N ILE A 49 -9.55 -1.99 -8.25
CA ILE A 49 -10.51 -1.30 -7.39
C ILE A 49 -10.49 -1.88 -5.97
N VAL A 50 -10.56 -3.20 -5.87
CA VAL A 50 -10.73 -3.92 -4.60
C VAL A 50 -9.45 -3.85 -3.78
N ALA A 51 -8.29 -4.12 -4.37
CA ALA A 51 -7.02 -4.17 -3.65
C ALA A 51 -6.72 -2.87 -2.87
N PRO A 52 -6.72 -1.66 -3.46
CA PRO A 52 -6.45 -0.45 -2.69
C PRO A 52 -7.52 -0.14 -1.63
N LEU A 53 -8.79 -0.45 -1.89
CA LEU A 53 -9.88 -0.19 -0.95
C LEU A 53 -9.92 -1.15 0.24
N VAL A 54 -9.42 -2.36 0.05
CA VAL A 54 -9.37 -3.40 1.10
C VAL A 54 -8.04 -3.36 1.82
N GLU A 55 -6.94 -3.34 1.07
CA GLU A 55 -5.63 -3.56 1.63
C GLU A 55 -5.06 -2.33 2.34
N GLU A 56 -5.23 -1.13 1.79
CA GLU A 56 -4.68 0.07 2.44
C GLU A 56 -5.28 0.30 3.84
N PRO A 57 -6.61 0.17 4.05
CA PRO A 57 -7.17 0.20 5.40
C PRO A 57 -6.64 -0.92 6.30
N LEU A 58 -6.54 -2.16 5.79
CA LEU A 58 -6.04 -3.29 6.58
C LEU A 58 -4.56 -3.13 6.95
N LYS A 59 -3.73 -2.53 6.09
CA LYS A 59 -2.32 -2.18 6.37
C LYS A 59 -2.20 -1.13 7.48
N LEU A 60 -3.23 -0.37 7.80
CA LEU A 60 -3.25 0.54 8.95
C LEU A 60 -3.69 -0.13 10.26
N LEU A 61 -4.30 -1.31 10.22
CA LEU A 61 -4.74 -2.04 11.42
C LEU A 61 -3.57 -2.37 12.38
N PRO A 62 -2.40 -2.85 11.92
CA PRO A 62 -1.22 -3.01 12.78
C PRO A 62 -0.84 -1.74 13.54
N LEU A 63 -0.97 -0.57 12.91
CA LEU A 63 -0.62 0.70 13.55
C LEU A 63 -1.57 1.03 14.69
N VAL A 64 -2.86 0.69 14.58
CA VAL A 64 -3.83 0.87 15.68
C VAL A 64 -3.36 0.11 16.93
N PHE A 65 -2.95 -1.15 16.77
CA PHE A 65 -2.41 -1.96 17.87
C PHE A 65 -1.10 -1.38 18.42
N VAL A 66 -0.18 -0.98 17.54
CA VAL A 66 1.11 -0.39 17.96
C VAL A 66 0.90 0.90 18.74
N LEU A 67 0.02 1.78 18.27
CA LEU A 67 -0.27 3.07 18.91
C LEU A 67 -1.03 2.92 20.23
N ALA A 68 -1.81 1.84 20.39
CA ALA A 68 -2.46 1.51 21.65
C ALA A 68 -1.46 1.05 22.74
N LEU A 69 -0.38 0.39 22.34
CA LEU A 69 0.62 -0.18 23.25
C LEU A 69 1.83 0.74 23.47
N ILE A 70 2.20 1.51 22.45
CA ILE A 70 3.43 2.29 22.42
C ILE A 70 3.10 3.73 22.03
N PRO A 71 3.32 4.72 22.92
CA PRO A 71 3.03 6.11 22.61
C PRO A 71 3.97 6.62 21.52
N VAL A 72 3.39 7.01 20.40
CA VAL A 72 4.09 7.65 19.29
C VAL A 72 3.57 9.08 19.16
N ARG A 73 4.49 10.06 19.21
CA ARG A 73 4.16 11.50 19.25
C ARG A 73 4.73 12.31 18.10
N LYS A 74 5.36 11.65 17.12
CA LYS A 74 6.03 12.34 16.02
C LYS A 74 5.49 11.84 14.69
N LEU A 75 5.18 12.77 13.78
CA LEU A 75 4.63 12.43 12.47
C LEU A 75 5.59 11.54 11.68
N LYS A 76 6.91 11.79 11.79
CA LYS A 76 7.94 10.93 11.19
C LYS A 76 7.90 9.51 11.72
N SER A 77 7.60 9.33 13.01
CA SER A 77 7.48 7.98 13.58
C SER A 77 6.23 7.29 13.03
N LEU A 78 5.09 7.99 12.97
CA LEU A 78 3.87 7.44 12.37
C LEU A 78 4.07 7.05 10.90
N PHE A 79 4.74 7.90 10.12
CA PHE A 79 5.10 7.63 8.73
C PHE A 79 5.96 6.36 8.58
N LEU A 80 7.00 6.22 9.41
CA LEU A 80 7.85 5.02 9.43
C LEU A 80 7.10 3.76 9.85
N LEU A 81 6.11 3.85 10.73
CA LEU A 81 5.26 2.71 11.06
C LEU A 81 4.40 2.28 9.88
N GLY A 82 3.83 3.22 9.12
CA GLY A 82 3.08 2.92 7.90
C GLY A 82 3.95 2.24 6.85
N ILE A 83 5.17 2.76 6.63
CA ILE A 83 6.16 2.15 5.75
C ILE A 83 6.48 0.72 6.20
N ALA A 84 6.73 0.51 7.50
CA ALA A 84 7.05 -0.82 8.03
C ALA A 84 5.89 -1.81 7.84
N SER A 85 4.65 -1.38 8.07
CA SER A 85 3.47 -2.23 7.85
C SER A 85 3.31 -2.60 6.36
N GLY A 86 3.40 -1.62 5.46
CA GLY A 86 3.33 -1.87 4.02
C GLY A 86 4.48 -2.76 3.51
N LEU A 87 5.69 -2.63 4.09
CA LEU A 87 6.81 -3.52 3.77
C LEU A 87 6.56 -4.95 4.25
N GLY A 88 6.00 -5.13 5.45
CA GLY A 88 5.64 -6.46 5.96
C GLY A 88 4.59 -7.13 5.09
N PHE A 89 3.61 -6.34 4.62
CA PHE A 89 2.61 -6.76 3.65
C PHE A 89 3.25 -7.19 2.33
N GLN A 90 4.16 -6.37 1.78
CA GLN A 90 4.89 -6.68 0.54
C GLN A 90 5.58 -8.04 0.64
N MET A 91 6.27 -8.31 1.76
CA MET A 91 7.02 -9.54 1.94
C MET A 91 6.14 -10.79 1.89
N ILE A 92 4.98 -10.79 2.56
CA ILE A 92 4.11 -11.97 2.55
C ILE A 92 3.41 -12.15 1.21
N GLU A 93 3.07 -11.05 0.54
CA GLU A 93 2.50 -11.09 -0.81
C GLU A 93 3.52 -11.65 -1.80
N ASP A 94 4.76 -11.16 -1.79
CA ASP A 94 5.85 -11.66 -2.64
C ASP A 94 6.08 -13.16 -2.46
N ILE A 95 6.10 -13.63 -1.20
CA ILE A 95 6.22 -15.06 -0.89
C ILE A 95 5.02 -15.83 -1.47
N GLY A 96 3.81 -15.26 -1.41
CA GLY A 96 2.60 -15.85 -1.99
C GLY A 96 2.69 -16.02 -3.50
N TYR A 97 3.10 -14.99 -4.23
CA TYR A 97 3.29 -15.06 -5.68
C TYR A 97 4.40 -16.05 -6.07
N ILE A 98 5.57 -15.96 -5.45
CA ILE A 98 6.68 -16.89 -5.71
C ILE A 98 6.25 -18.33 -5.45
N ARG A 99 5.53 -18.58 -4.36
CA ARG A 99 5.04 -19.92 -4.02
C ARG A 99 4.06 -20.46 -5.08
N THR A 100 3.20 -19.60 -5.60
CA THR A 100 2.20 -19.96 -6.62
C THR A 100 2.87 -20.35 -7.93
N ASP A 101 4.00 -19.71 -8.24
CA ASP A 101 4.73 -19.89 -9.50
C ASP A 101 5.79 -21.00 -9.46
N LEU A 102 6.16 -21.50 -8.27
CA LEU A 102 7.11 -22.61 -8.10
C LEU A 102 6.81 -23.86 -8.97
N PRO A 103 5.54 -24.32 -9.12
CA PRO A 103 5.22 -25.48 -9.94
C PRO A 103 5.50 -25.29 -11.44
N GLU A 104 5.56 -24.05 -11.94
CA GLU A 104 5.81 -23.73 -13.36
C GLU A 104 7.29 -23.90 -13.75
N GLY A 105 8.16 -24.17 -12.78
CA GLY A 105 9.58 -24.49 -13.01
C GLY A 105 10.54 -23.36 -12.62
N PHE A 106 11.84 -23.69 -12.66
CA PHE A 106 12.90 -22.81 -12.14
C PHE A 106 12.99 -21.47 -12.88
N ASP A 107 12.99 -21.50 -14.21
CA ASP A 107 13.15 -20.28 -15.03
C ASP A 107 12.00 -19.30 -14.81
N PHE A 108 10.77 -19.79 -14.76
CA PHE A 108 9.59 -18.97 -14.49
C PHE A 108 9.64 -18.37 -13.07
N THR A 109 10.01 -19.18 -12.08
CA THR A 109 10.15 -18.73 -10.69
C THR A 109 11.20 -17.63 -10.56
N ILE A 110 12.36 -17.77 -11.21
CA ILE A 110 13.43 -16.75 -11.18
C ILE A 110 12.97 -15.45 -11.85
N SER A 111 12.31 -15.55 -13.01
CA SER A 111 11.72 -14.38 -13.68
C SER A 111 10.75 -13.65 -12.75
N ARG A 112 9.87 -14.37 -12.06
CA ARG A 112 8.95 -13.77 -11.09
C ARG A 112 9.68 -13.10 -9.93
N ILE A 113 10.70 -13.74 -9.35
CA ILE A 113 11.48 -13.13 -8.25
C ILE A 113 12.10 -11.80 -8.71
N LEU A 114 12.71 -11.77 -9.90
CA LEU A 114 13.31 -10.55 -10.44
C LEU A 114 12.27 -9.45 -10.67
N GLU A 115 11.11 -9.81 -11.22
CA GLU A 115 9.98 -8.88 -11.40
C GLU A 115 9.53 -8.27 -10.07
N ARG A 116 9.34 -9.10 -9.02
CA ARG A 116 8.91 -8.65 -7.69
C ARG A 116 9.96 -7.75 -7.01
N ILE A 117 11.25 -8.03 -7.20
CA ILE A 117 12.33 -7.16 -6.69
C ILE A 117 12.29 -5.79 -7.37
N ILE A 118 12.14 -5.76 -8.69
CA ILE A 118 12.11 -4.51 -9.47
C ILE A 118 10.87 -3.69 -9.13
N SER A 119 9.68 -4.32 -9.10
CA SER A 119 8.44 -3.64 -8.73
C SER A 119 8.42 -3.20 -7.27
N GLY A 120 9.18 -3.88 -6.40
CA GLY A 120 9.36 -3.53 -4.99
C GLY A 120 9.85 -2.10 -4.73
N ILE A 121 10.51 -1.46 -5.70
CA ILE A 121 10.99 -0.07 -5.62
C ILE A 121 9.83 0.91 -5.33
N ALA A 122 8.68 0.72 -5.97
CA ALA A 122 7.48 1.53 -5.78
C ALA A 122 6.28 0.60 -5.56
N SER A 123 6.02 0.28 -4.30
CA SER A 123 5.10 -0.80 -3.92
C SER A 123 4.40 -0.51 -2.59
N HIS A 124 3.87 -1.54 -1.92
CA HIS A 124 3.02 -1.43 -0.73
C HIS A 124 3.59 -0.55 0.39
N TRP A 125 4.92 -0.54 0.60
CA TRP A 125 5.53 0.33 1.61
C TRP A 125 5.38 1.83 1.29
N THR A 126 5.36 2.20 0.00
CA THR A 126 5.15 3.58 -0.43
C THR A 126 3.68 3.99 -0.26
N PHE A 127 2.74 3.13 -0.65
CA PHE A 127 1.31 3.38 -0.53
C PHE A 127 0.90 3.51 0.94
N SER A 128 1.36 2.60 1.80
CA SER A 128 1.06 2.65 3.24
C SER A 128 1.68 3.85 3.94
N GLY A 129 2.89 4.27 3.53
CA GLY A 129 3.50 5.51 4.01
C GLY A 129 2.66 6.74 3.64
N LEU A 130 2.19 6.82 2.39
CA LEU A 130 1.31 7.89 1.93
C LEU A 130 -0.06 7.86 2.64
N ALA A 131 -0.67 6.67 2.76
CA ALA A 131 -1.97 6.46 3.35
C ALA A 131 -1.98 6.86 4.84
N VAL A 132 -0.98 6.46 5.62
CA VAL A 132 -0.96 6.80 7.06
C VAL A 132 -0.87 8.32 7.29
N VAL A 133 -0.05 9.03 6.51
CA VAL A 133 0.05 10.50 6.61
C VAL A 133 -1.25 11.14 6.15
N GLY A 134 -1.81 10.65 5.02
CA GLY A 134 -3.09 11.09 4.48
C GLY A 134 -4.22 11.00 5.52
N VAL A 135 -4.44 9.80 6.04
CA VAL A 135 -5.46 9.51 7.06
C VAL A 135 -5.24 10.32 8.33
N TYR A 136 -4.00 10.44 8.82
CA TYR A 136 -3.72 11.23 10.02
C TYR A 136 -4.08 12.71 9.86
N LEU A 137 -3.72 13.32 8.72
CA LEU A 137 -4.05 14.72 8.44
C LEU A 137 -5.56 14.95 8.28
N LEU A 138 -6.26 14.00 7.66
CA LEU A 138 -7.73 14.05 7.56
C LEU A 138 -8.40 13.87 8.93
N TYR A 139 -7.88 12.99 9.77
CA TYR A 139 -8.34 12.82 11.15
C TYR A 139 -8.17 14.10 11.96
N ARG A 140 -7.03 14.79 11.85
CA ARG A 140 -6.82 16.10 12.48
C ARG A 140 -7.82 17.15 11.98
N ALA A 141 -8.05 17.19 10.67
CA ALA A 141 -9.02 18.11 10.08
C ALA A 141 -10.45 17.83 10.59
N TYR A 142 -10.81 16.55 10.75
CA TYR A 142 -12.06 16.12 11.38
C TYR A 142 -12.15 16.57 12.85
N LYS A 143 -11.04 16.55 13.59
CA LYS A 143 -10.94 17.09 14.97
C LYS A 143 -10.84 18.63 15.03
N GLY A 144 -11.11 19.34 13.93
CA GLY A 144 -11.15 20.81 13.88
C GLY A 144 -9.82 21.48 13.52
N GLN A 145 -8.71 20.73 13.43
CA GLN A 145 -7.40 21.26 13.05
C GLN A 145 -7.24 21.19 11.53
N LYS A 146 -7.78 22.17 10.80
CA LYS A 146 -7.84 22.16 9.32
C LYS A 146 -6.47 22.24 8.62
N VAL A 147 -5.38 22.52 9.33
CA VAL A 147 -4.02 22.59 8.79
C VAL A 147 -3.62 21.20 8.26
N GLY A 148 -3.24 21.13 6.99
CA GLY A 148 -2.82 19.88 6.35
C GLY A 148 -3.95 19.07 5.70
N LYS A 149 -5.21 19.55 5.70
CA LYS A 149 -6.33 18.79 5.10
C LYS A 149 -6.11 18.51 3.61
N LYS A 150 -5.64 19.51 2.85
CA LYS A 150 -5.40 19.38 1.41
C LYS A 150 -4.33 18.34 1.15
N GLU A 151 -3.23 18.40 1.89
CA GLU A 151 -2.13 17.46 1.86
C GLU A 151 -2.60 16.05 2.25
N GLY A 152 -3.50 15.96 3.24
CA GLY A 152 -4.15 14.71 3.62
C GLY A 152 -4.91 14.05 2.48
N LEU A 153 -5.73 14.82 1.75
CA LEU A 153 -6.44 14.35 0.55
C LEU A 153 -5.47 13.95 -0.56
N ILE A 154 -4.41 14.74 -0.79
CA ILE A 154 -3.41 14.46 -1.83
C ILE A 154 -2.67 13.16 -1.53
N PHE A 155 -2.17 12.96 -0.30
CA PHE A 155 -1.40 11.76 0.03
C PHE A 155 -2.27 10.51 0.07
N LEU A 156 -3.50 10.59 0.59
CA LEU A 156 -4.42 9.46 0.53
C LEU A 156 -4.83 9.14 -0.91
N GLY A 157 -5.12 10.16 -1.71
CA GLY A 157 -5.43 10.00 -3.13
C GLY A 157 -4.27 9.42 -3.93
N LEU A 158 -3.02 9.83 -3.63
CA LEU A 158 -1.84 9.22 -4.21
C LEU A 158 -1.70 7.75 -3.80
N ALA A 159 -1.84 7.42 -2.51
CA ALA A 159 -1.74 6.03 -2.04
C ALA A 159 -2.72 5.10 -2.78
N LEU A 160 -4.01 5.47 -2.79
CA LEU A 160 -5.05 4.67 -3.44
C LEU A 160 -4.92 4.68 -4.96
N GLY A 161 -4.60 5.85 -5.53
CA GLY A 161 -4.51 6.03 -6.97
C GLY A 161 -3.32 5.32 -7.60
N THR A 162 -2.14 5.36 -6.99
CA THR A 162 -0.97 4.65 -7.52
C THR A 162 -1.12 3.14 -7.33
N HIS A 163 -1.66 2.69 -6.20
CA HIS A 163 -1.97 1.28 -5.99
C HIS A 163 -3.00 0.79 -7.02
N PHE A 164 -4.09 1.53 -7.26
CA PHE A 164 -5.02 1.25 -8.35
C PHE A 164 -4.29 1.11 -9.70
N LEU A 165 -3.40 2.05 -10.04
CA LEU A 165 -2.70 2.05 -11.33
C LEU A 165 -1.83 0.81 -11.50
N PHE A 166 -1.07 0.42 -10.46
CA PHE A 166 -0.24 -0.79 -10.48
C PHE A 166 -1.04 -2.09 -10.62
N ASN A 167 -2.27 -2.11 -10.12
CA ASN A 167 -3.17 -3.27 -10.22
C ASN A 167 -4.12 -3.19 -11.43
N SER A 168 -4.00 -2.16 -12.27
CA SER A 168 -4.87 -1.94 -13.42
C SER A 168 -4.23 -2.43 -14.72
N PRO A 169 -5.04 -2.75 -15.74
CA PRO A 169 -4.53 -3.10 -17.08
C PRO A 169 -3.65 -2.04 -17.72
N PHE A 170 -3.62 -0.82 -17.17
CA PHE A 170 -2.77 0.26 -17.66
C PHE A 170 -1.27 -0.10 -17.66
N VAL A 171 -0.78 -0.80 -16.63
CA VAL A 171 0.64 -1.18 -16.55
C VAL A 171 1.00 -2.37 -17.44
N GLU A 172 -0.01 -3.04 -17.99
CA GLU A 172 0.11 -4.17 -18.92
C GLU A 172 0.02 -3.74 -20.39
N LEU A 173 -0.13 -2.43 -20.67
CA LEU A 173 -0.22 -1.92 -22.04
C LEU A 173 1.06 -2.22 -22.84
N GLU A 174 0.91 -3.03 -23.89
CA GLU A 174 1.97 -3.31 -24.85
C GLU A 174 2.07 -2.17 -25.87
N THR A 175 3.10 -1.34 -25.73
CA THR A 175 3.41 -0.22 -26.63
C THR A 175 4.85 -0.32 -27.12
N GLU A 176 5.16 0.31 -28.27
CA GLU A 176 6.53 0.36 -28.81
C GLU A 176 7.57 0.88 -27.80
N LEU A 177 7.12 1.77 -26.91
CA LEU A 177 7.88 2.26 -25.77
C LEU A 177 7.09 1.99 -24.48
N PRO A 178 7.49 1.03 -23.63
CA PRO A 178 6.72 0.60 -22.46
C PRO A 178 6.84 1.60 -21.29
N LEU A 179 6.15 2.74 -21.40
CA LEU A 179 6.26 3.85 -20.45
C LEU A 179 5.33 3.74 -19.23
N ALA A 180 4.34 2.86 -19.25
CA ALA A 180 3.32 2.80 -18.20
C ALA A 180 3.93 2.56 -16.81
N ILE A 181 4.70 1.48 -16.63
CA ILE A 181 5.37 1.16 -15.37
C ILE A 181 6.35 2.27 -14.92
N PRO A 182 7.27 2.77 -15.77
CA PRO A 182 8.15 3.89 -15.42
C PRO A 182 7.40 5.14 -14.95
N VAL A 183 6.31 5.52 -15.62
CA VAL A 183 5.52 6.70 -15.28
C VAL A 183 4.81 6.52 -13.94
N VAL A 184 4.13 5.40 -13.72
CA VAL A 184 3.44 5.13 -12.44
C VAL A 184 4.45 5.04 -11.29
N THR A 185 5.60 4.41 -11.52
CA THR A 185 6.73 4.36 -10.56
C THR A 185 7.23 5.77 -10.23
N ALA A 186 7.46 6.62 -11.23
CA ALA A 186 7.93 7.99 -11.03
C ALA A 186 6.91 8.84 -10.24
N ILE A 187 5.63 8.74 -10.57
CA ILE A 187 4.54 9.42 -9.84
C ILE A 187 4.53 8.97 -8.38
N THR A 188 4.64 7.66 -8.14
CA THR A 188 4.64 7.07 -6.80
C THR A 188 5.81 7.56 -5.96
N LEU A 189 7.04 7.45 -6.50
CA LEU A 189 8.26 7.86 -5.79
C LEU A 189 8.31 9.37 -5.57
N TYR A 190 7.87 10.16 -6.55
CA TYR A 190 7.78 11.61 -6.39
C TYR A 190 6.75 11.97 -5.32
N GLY A 191 5.56 11.38 -5.35
CA GLY A 191 4.53 11.55 -4.32
C GLY A 191 5.03 11.19 -2.93
N PHE A 192 5.73 10.05 -2.82
CA PHE A 192 6.35 9.60 -1.57
C PHE A 192 7.43 10.57 -1.08
N TYR A 193 8.28 11.08 -1.98
CA TYR A 193 9.27 12.10 -1.66
C TYR A 193 8.62 13.39 -1.13
N GLN A 194 7.52 13.83 -1.75
CA GLN A 194 6.77 15.00 -1.28
C GLN A 194 6.19 14.77 0.13
N ALA A 195 5.68 13.56 0.41
CA ALA A 195 5.24 13.18 1.75
C ALA A 195 6.40 13.17 2.75
N TYR A 196 7.55 12.60 2.39
CA TYR A 196 8.76 12.65 3.23
C TYR A 196 9.15 14.09 3.58
N ARG A 197 9.21 14.99 2.59
CA ARG A 197 9.53 16.42 2.79
C ARG A 197 8.50 17.10 3.69
N PHE A 198 7.22 16.79 3.52
CA PHE A 198 6.15 17.30 4.37
C PHE A 198 6.31 16.83 5.82
N VAL A 199 6.55 15.54 6.02
CA VAL A 199 6.73 14.90 7.33
C VAL A 199 7.95 15.46 8.07
N GLU A 200 9.07 15.67 7.38
CA GLU A 200 10.27 16.30 7.96
C GLU A 200 9.98 17.72 8.46
N LYS A 201 9.31 18.54 7.64
CA LYS A 201 8.98 19.93 7.99
C LYS A 201 7.98 20.02 9.14
N HIS A 202 7.11 19.03 9.28
CA HIS A 202 5.96 19.08 10.18
C HIS A 202 5.98 17.98 11.25
N ASN A 203 7.19 17.56 11.65
CA ASN A 203 7.37 16.41 12.53
C ASN A 203 6.68 16.55 13.90
N GLU A 204 6.52 17.78 14.38
CA GLU A 204 5.93 18.10 15.68
C GLU A 204 4.39 18.28 15.63
N LEU A 205 3.72 17.98 14.51
CA LEU A 205 2.25 18.08 14.36
C LEU A 205 1.43 17.13 15.24
N MET A 206 2.09 16.18 15.91
CA MET A 206 1.46 15.20 16.79
C MET A 206 1.55 15.58 18.28
N ASN A 207 2.17 16.73 18.60
CA ASN A 207 2.26 17.25 19.96
C ASN A 207 1.09 18.19 20.29
#